data_AF-A0A929YR25-F1
#
_entry.id   AF-A0A929YR25-F1
#
_cell.length_a   1.000
_cell.length_b   1.000
_cell.length_c   1.000
_cell.angle_alpha   90.00
_cell.angle_beta   90.00
_cell.angle_gamma   90.00
#
_symmetry.space_group_name_H-M   'P 1'
#
loop_
_entity.id
_entity.type
_entity.pdbx_description
1 polymer ?
#
loop_
_entity_poly.entity_id
_entity_poly.type
_entity_poly.pdbx_seq_one_letter_code
_entity_poly.pdbx_strand_id
1 'polypeptide(L)'
;MKNKSRIYLAIFSLILFLCLGIFSLYTAFSAEYYGIFKYLIVAILIIAYIILAYMIFTRIIFKIKFPDEIICYFDGDKLYTSNHLFPIDTDNIVGVKIISTSNYRSNRAYKVSIKLKARFFRYTFGIGHISKDKEQKKYDYFLKELKKRHINYEIK
;
A
#
# COMPACT_ATOMS: atom_id res chain seq x y z
N MET A 1 6.89 -2.69 -25.62
CA MET A 1 6.66 -1.22 -25.57
C MET A 1 5.59 -0.76 -24.57
N LYS A 2 4.50 -1.52 -24.30
CA LYS A 2 3.41 -1.09 -23.39
C LYS A 2 3.84 -0.76 -21.94
N ASN A 3 4.79 -1.49 -21.34
CA ASN A 3 5.22 -1.23 -19.96
C ASN A 3 6.09 0.04 -19.80
N LYS A 4 6.94 0.36 -20.78
CA LYS A 4 7.77 1.58 -20.73
C LYS A 4 6.90 2.84 -20.72
N SER A 5 5.89 2.92 -21.59
CA SER A 5 4.95 4.05 -21.64
C SER A 5 4.19 4.25 -20.33
N ARG A 6 3.77 3.16 -19.67
CA ARG A 6 3.11 3.23 -18.35
C ARG A 6 4.04 3.72 -17.24
N ILE A 7 5.32 3.32 -17.27
CA ILE A 7 6.35 3.80 -16.34
C ILE A 7 6.57 5.30 -16.55
N TYR A 8 6.72 5.77 -17.79
CA TYR A 8 6.87 7.19 -18.09
C TYR A 8 5.64 8.01 -17.68
N LEU A 9 4.43 7.48 -17.91
CA LEU A 9 3.19 8.14 -17.48
C LEU A 9 3.13 8.26 -15.95
N ALA A 10 3.51 7.21 -15.21
CA ALA A 10 3.55 7.23 -13.76
C ALA A 10 4.58 8.23 -13.21
N ILE A 11 5.77 8.27 -13.81
CA ILE A 11 6.82 9.25 -13.45
C ILE A 11 6.34 10.67 -13.76
N PHE A 12 5.73 10.89 -14.93
CA PHE A 12 5.19 12.19 -15.31
C PHE A 12 4.06 12.65 -14.39
N SER A 13 3.11 11.77 -14.06
CA SER A 13 2.05 12.07 -13.09
C SER A 13 2.59 12.37 -11.70
N LEU A 14 3.65 11.69 -11.27
CA LEU A 14 4.32 11.96 -10.00
C LEU A 14 4.99 13.35 -10.01
N ILE A 15 5.69 13.70 -11.09
CA ILE A 15 6.32 15.02 -11.25
C ILE A 15 5.28 16.12 -11.28
N LEU A 16 4.18 15.94 -12.04
CA LEU A 16 3.09 16.91 -12.10
C LEU A 16 2.43 17.12 -10.74
N PHE A 17 2.19 16.02 -10.02
CA PHE A 17 1.68 16.06 -8.65
C PHE A 17 2.64 16.83 -7.73
N LEU A 18 3.96 16.67 -7.89
CA LEU A 18 4.99 17.34 -7.06
C LEU A 18 5.00 18.84 -7.32
N CYS A 19 4.95 19.23 -8.60
CA CYS A 19 4.86 20.62 -9.02
C CYS A 19 3.60 21.31 -8.46
N LEU A 20 2.43 20.63 -8.48
CA LEU A 20 1.19 21.16 -7.92
C LEU A 20 1.28 21.35 -6.40
N GLY A 21 1.86 20.39 -5.68
CA GLY A 21 2.08 20.50 -4.24
C GLY A 21 2.98 21.69 -3.88
N ILE A 22 4.10 21.86 -4.60
CA ILE A 22 5.03 22.99 -4.42
C ILE A 22 4.34 24.32 -4.75
N PHE A 23 3.54 24.38 -5.80
CA PHE A 23 2.80 25.58 -6.18
C PHE A 23 1.76 25.98 -5.11
N SER A 24 0.99 25.02 -4.59
CA SER A 24 0.03 25.28 -3.50
C SER A 24 0.72 25.70 -2.19
N LEU A 25 1.91 25.18 -1.92
CA LEU A 25 2.73 25.60 -0.79
C LEU A 25 3.23 27.03 -0.97
N TYR A 26 3.71 27.38 -2.17
CA TYR A 26 4.15 28.73 -2.52
C TYR A 26 3.04 29.77 -2.34
N THR A 27 1.82 29.48 -2.82
CA THR A 27 0.68 30.40 -2.66
C THR A 27 0.21 30.52 -1.21
N ALA A 28 0.31 29.46 -0.42
CA ALA A 28 0.07 29.52 1.03
C ALA A 28 1.15 30.35 1.76
N PHE A 29 2.40 30.32 1.29
CA PHE A 29 3.50 31.12 1.83
C PHE A 29 3.37 32.62 1.54
N SER A 30 2.77 32.99 0.40
CA SER A 30 2.57 34.40 0.00
C SER A 30 1.39 35.09 0.72
N ALA A 31 0.55 34.36 1.45
CA ALA A 31 -0.51 34.94 2.26
C ALA A 31 0.03 35.41 3.62
N GLU A 32 0.07 36.72 3.84
CA GLU A 32 0.73 37.37 5.00
C GLU A 32 0.14 37.04 6.39
N TYR A 33 -0.97 36.31 6.47
CA TYR A 33 -1.84 36.32 7.66
C TYR A 33 -1.51 35.35 8.82
N TYR A 34 -0.54 34.43 8.71
CA TYR A 34 -0.49 33.25 9.62
C TYR A 34 0.81 32.99 10.43
N GLY A 35 1.75 33.94 10.55
CA GLY A 35 2.87 33.83 11.51
C GLY A 35 3.61 32.48 11.51
N ILE A 36 3.91 31.90 12.68
CA ILE A 36 4.60 30.58 12.78
C ILE A 36 3.71 29.38 12.37
N PHE A 37 2.38 29.54 12.44
CA PHE A 37 1.41 28.50 12.09
C PHE A 37 1.43 28.15 10.59
N LYS A 38 1.81 29.09 9.71
CA LYS A 38 1.97 28.81 8.28
C LYS A 38 3.01 27.71 8.01
N TYR A 39 4.12 27.71 8.76
CA TYR A 39 5.17 26.71 8.62
C TYR A 39 4.72 25.33 9.12
N LEU A 40 3.91 25.29 10.18
CA LEU A 40 3.33 24.04 10.69
C LEU A 40 2.35 23.43 9.68
N ILE A 41 1.45 24.24 9.10
CA ILE A 41 0.50 23.79 8.09
C ILE A 41 1.23 23.28 6.84
N VAL A 42 2.21 24.04 6.37
CA VAL A 42 3.12 23.66 5.28
C VAL A 42 3.79 22.31 5.55
N ALA A 43 4.36 22.11 6.74
CA ALA A 43 5.01 20.86 7.11
C ALA A 43 4.04 19.68 7.11
N ILE A 44 2.82 19.86 7.64
CA ILE A 44 1.76 18.84 7.62
C ILE A 44 1.37 18.49 6.18
N LEU A 45 1.20 19.51 5.31
CA LEU A 45 0.87 19.30 3.90
C LEU A 45 1.98 18.55 3.16
N ILE A 46 3.26 18.90 3.40
CA ILE A 46 4.40 18.19 2.81
C ILE A 46 4.42 16.73 3.26
N ILE A 47 4.26 16.46 4.55
CA ILE A 47 4.24 15.09 5.08
C ILE A 47 3.07 14.30 4.49
N ALA A 48 1.86 14.87 4.48
CA ALA A 48 0.68 14.23 3.90
C ALA A 48 0.88 13.93 2.41
N TYR A 49 1.50 14.86 1.69
CA TYR A 49 1.83 14.73 0.28
C TYR A 49 2.83 13.59 0.04
N ILE A 50 3.93 13.52 0.82
CA ILE A 50 4.93 12.43 0.73
C ILE A 50 4.27 11.07 0.98
N ILE A 51 3.39 10.98 1.99
CA ILE A 51 2.66 9.74 2.29
C ILE A 51 1.77 9.33 1.11
N LEU A 52 1.04 10.28 0.51
CA LEU A 52 0.17 9.99 -0.63
C LEU A 52 0.97 9.56 -1.86
N ALA A 53 2.05 10.28 -2.18
CA ALA A 53 2.96 9.95 -3.27
C ALA A 53 3.54 8.54 -3.09
N TYR A 54 3.99 8.20 -1.88
CA TYR A 54 4.47 6.86 -1.54
C TYR A 54 3.40 5.80 -1.80
N MET A 55 2.16 6.00 -1.30
CA MET A 55 1.06 5.04 -1.51
C MET A 55 0.71 4.80 -2.98
N ILE A 56 0.73 5.86 -3.79
CA ILE A 56 0.47 5.76 -5.24
C ILE A 56 1.63 5.00 -5.91
N PHE A 57 2.86 5.36 -5.58
CA PHE A 57 4.06 4.77 -6.15
C PHE A 57 4.16 3.27 -5.89
N THR A 58 3.93 2.81 -4.65
CA THR A 58 3.97 1.37 -4.33
C THR A 58 2.93 0.58 -5.11
N ARG A 59 1.72 1.12 -5.29
CA ARG A 59 0.67 0.46 -6.06
C ARG A 59 1.01 0.35 -7.54
N ILE A 60 1.59 1.41 -8.11
CA ILE A 60 2.02 1.42 -9.51
C ILE A 60 3.12 0.38 -9.72
N ILE A 61 4.16 0.36 -8.88
CA ILE A 61 5.24 -0.63 -8.99
C ILE A 61 4.70 -2.05 -8.85
N PHE A 62 3.84 -2.29 -7.87
CA PHE A 62 3.22 -3.60 -7.69
C PHE A 62 2.45 -4.03 -8.94
N LYS A 63 1.65 -3.15 -9.54
CA LYS A 63 0.87 -3.46 -10.73
C LYS A 63 1.72 -3.66 -11.99
N ILE A 64 2.89 -3.02 -12.07
CA ILE A 64 3.86 -3.24 -13.14
C ILE A 64 4.52 -4.61 -13.00
N LYS A 65 4.90 -4.99 -11.76
CA LYS A 65 5.56 -6.27 -11.49
C LYS A 65 4.60 -7.46 -11.54
N PHE A 66 3.37 -7.28 -11.09
CA PHE A 66 2.33 -8.30 -11.04
C PHE A 66 1.03 -7.78 -11.70
N PRO A 67 0.93 -7.83 -13.05
CA PRO A 67 -0.17 -7.23 -13.80
C PRO A 67 -1.55 -7.82 -13.47
N ASP A 68 -1.60 -9.12 -13.18
CA ASP A 68 -2.86 -9.84 -12.91
C ASP A 68 -3.24 -9.80 -11.42
N GLU A 69 -2.28 -9.45 -10.57
CA GLU A 69 -2.51 -9.30 -9.14
C GLU A 69 -2.96 -7.90 -8.77
N ILE A 70 -3.64 -7.82 -7.62
CA ILE A 70 -4.22 -6.56 -7.13
C ILE A 70 -3.64 -6.16 -5.78
N ILE A 71 -3.26 -7.13 -4.93
CA ILE A 71 -3.10 -6.89 -3.49
C ILE A 71 -1.82 -7.48 -2.92
N CYS A 72 -1.57 -8.77 -3.15
CA CYS A 72 -0.38 -9.45 -2.65
C CYS A 72 0.01 -10.61 -3.57
N TYR A 73 1.30 -10.96 -3.56
CA TYR A 73 1.84 -12.08 -4.32
C TYR A 73 3.03 -12.69 -3.59
N PHE A 74 3.11 -14.01 -3.54
CA PHE A 74 4.28 -14.72 -3.03
C PHE A 74 5.17 -15.14 -4.19
N ASP A 75 6.44 -14.75 -4.12
CA ASP A 75 7.48 -15.09 -5.08
C ASP A 75 8.68 -15.66 -4.30
N GLY A 76 8.83 -16.98 -4.34
CA GLY A 76 9.74 -17.72 -3.45
C GLY A 76 9.43 -17.46 -1.96
N ASP A 77 10.44 -17.01 -1.24
CA ASP A 77 10.42 -16.69 0.20
C ASP A 77 10.08 -15.21 0.46
N LYS A 78 9.49 -14.53 -0.51
CA LYS A 78 9.17 -13.10 -0.44
C LYS A 78 7.69 -12.84 -0.67
N LEU A 79 7.10 -12.07 0.25
CA LEU A 79 5.74 -11.56 0.14
C LEU A 79 5.76 -10.12 -0.38
N TYR A 80 5.24 -9.93 -1.58
CA TYR A 80 5.01 -8.61 -2.17
C TYR A 80 3.60 -8.14 -1.86
N THR A 81 3.43 -6.85 -1.58
CA THR A 81 2.10 -6.25 -1.35
C THR A 81 2.00 -4.90 -2.04
N SER A 82 0.79 -4.49 -2.43
CA SER A 82 0.58 -3.23 -3.15
C SER A 82 0.77 -1.96 -2.31
N ASN A 83 0.90 -2.09 -0.99
CA ASN A 83 1.05 -0.97 -0.06
C ASN A 83 2.50 -0.78 0.44
N HIS A 84 3.41 -1.67 0.05
CA HIS A 84 4.81 -1.61 0.50
C HIS A 84 5.76 -1.74 -0.68
N LEU A 85 6.80 -0.90 -0.68
CA LEU A 85 7.78 -0.88 -1.76
C LEU A 85 8.66 -2.13 -1.75
N PHE A 86 9.06 -2.56 -0.55
CA PHE A 86 9.94 -3.70 -0.35
C PHE A 86 9.13 -4.96 -0.02
N PRO A 87 9.53 -6.11 -0.57
CA PRO A 87 8.96 -7.38 -0.15
C PRO A 87 9.28 -7.66 1.32
N ILE A 88 8.43 -8.46 1.94
CA ILE A 88 8.62 -9.02 3.28
C ILE A 88 9.19 -10.42 3.11
N ASP A 89 10.39 -10.67 3.64
CA ASP A 89 10.90 -12.05 3.71
C ASP A 89 10.03 -12.88 4.63
N THR A 90 9.63 -14.07 4.18
CA THR A 90 8.69 -14.94 4.90
C THR A 90 9.25 -15.39 6.23
N ASP A 91 10.56 -15.57 6.33
CA ASP A 91 11.28 -15.93 7.57
C ASP A 91 11.18 -14.85 8.64
N ASN A 92 10.92 -13.60 8.24
CA ASN A 92 10.73 -12.49 9.16
C ASN A 92 9.30 -12.42 9.70
N ILE A 93 8.35 -13.21 9.17
CA ILE A 93 6.96 -13.23 9.60
C ILE A 93 6.84 -14.08 10.86
N VAL A 94 6.34 -13.47 11.95
CA VAL A 94 6.06 -14.14 13.23
C VAL A 94 4.65 -14.71 13.23
N GLY A 95 3.70 -13.99 12.64
CA GLY A 95 2.33 -14.45 12.56
C GLY A 95 1.45 -13.50 11.77
N VAL A 96 0.36 -14.05 11.24
CA VAL A 96 -0.61 -13.32 10.42
C VAL A 96 -1.97 -13.37 11.10
N LYS A 97 -2.59 -12.20 11.30
CA LYS A 97 -3.96 -12.10 11.78
C LYS A 97 -4.86 -11.66 10.63
N ILE A 98 -5.88 -12.45 10.34
CA ILE A 98 -6.88 -12.19 9.31
C ILE A 98 -8.19 -11.91 10.02
N ILE A 99 -8.76 -10.73 9.78
CA ILE A 99 -10.04 -10.34 10.36
C ILE A 99 -11.04 -10.17 9.23
N SER A 100 -12.15 -10.92 9.28
CA SER A 100 -13.29 -10.70 8.40
C SER A 100 -13.91 -9.34 8.70
N THR A 101 -14.13 -8.51 7.68
CA THR A 101 -14.73 -7.20 7.86
C THR A 101 -16.05 -7.13 7.14
N SER A 102 -17.15 -7.19 7.88
CA SER A 102 -18.50 -7.04 7.32
C SER A 102 -18.84 -5.61 6.90
N ASN A 103 -18.13 -4.58 7.42
CA ASN A 103 -18.59 -3.18 7.37
C ASN A 103 -17.53 -2.09 7.10
N TYR A 104 -16.33 -2.39 6.60
CA TYR A 104 -15.29 -1.34 6.43
C TYR A 104 -15.10 -0.88 4.97
N ARG A 105 -15.70 0.27 4.61
CA ARG A 105 -15.54 1.03 3.34
C ARG A 105 -15.54 0.14 2.08
N SER A 106 -16.73 -0.31 1.70
CA SER A 106 -17.22 -0.68 0.35
C SER A 106 -16.38 -1.55 -0.59
N ASN A 107 -15.21 -2.08 -0.23
CA ASN A 107 -14.35 -2.78 -1.20
C ASN A 107 -13.32 -3.73 -0.56
N ARG A 108 -13.48 -4.21 0.69
CA ARG A 108 -12.56 -5.16 1.35
C ARG A 108 -13.31 -6.19 2.19
N ALA A 109 -13.18 -7.48 1.86
CA ALA A 109 -13.76 -8.59 2.60
C ALA A 109 -12.93 -8.98 3.84
N TYR A 110 -11.59 -8.89 3.75
CA TYR A 110 -10.69 -9.32 4.81
C TYR A 110 -9.58 -8.29 5.07
N LYS A 111 -9.29 -8.03 6.34
CA LYS A 111 -8.14 -7.25 6.78
C LYS A 111 -7.04 -8.18 7.28
N VAL A 112 -5.89 -8.16 6.62
CA VAL A 112 -4.71 -8.95 6.98
C VAL A 112 -3.73 -8.07 7.74
N SER A 113 -3.21 -8.57 8.86
CA SER A 113 -2.22 -7.92 9.71
C SER A 113 -1.05 -8.87 9.98
N ILE A 114 0.14 -8.54 9.50
CA ILE A 114 1.35 -9.35 9.59
C ILE A 114 2.26 -8.77 10.68
N LYS A 115 2.65 -9.59 11.65
CA LYS A 115 3.66 -9.25 12.66
C LYS A 115 5.03 -9.74 12.19
N LEU A 116 6.05 -8.88 12.24
CA LEU A 116 7.43 -9.24 11.92
C LEU A 116 8.33 -9.30 13.16
N LYS A 117 9.41 -10.09 13.08
CA LYS A 117 10.36 -10.35 14.19
C LYS A 117 10.98 -9.07 14.77
N ALA A 118 11.41 -8.14 13.91
CA ALA A 118 12.14 -6.93 14.32
C ALA A 118 11.31 -5.64 14.27
N ARG A 119 9.98 -5.72 14.13
CA ARG A 119 9.12 -4.51 14.02
C ARG A 119 8.04 -4.46 15.09
N PHE A 120 7.93 -3.30 15.73
CA PHE A 120 6.84 -3.02 16.67
C PHE A 120 5.49 -3.00 15.95
N PHE A 121 5.40 -2.25 14.84
CA PHE A 121 4.19 -2.12 14.04
C PHE A 121 3.88 -3.36 13.20
N ARG A 122 2.59 -3.65 13.05
CA ARG A 122 2.09 -4.69 12.16
C ARG A 122 1.92 -4.11 10.76
N TYR A 123 2.31 -4.89 9.76
CA TYR A 123 2.00 -4.59 8.37
C TYR A 123 0.55 -4.93 8.08
N THR A 124 -0.21 -4.02 7.48
CA THR A 124 -1.63 -4.26 7.23
C THR A 124 -1.99 -4.02 5.78
N PHE A 125 -2.74 -4.93 5.18
CA PHE A 125 -3.38 -4.74 3.89
C PHE A 125 -4.76 -5.39 3.90
N GLY A 126 -5.61 -5.01 2.94
CA GLY A 126 -6.95 -5.58 2.81
C GLY A 126 -7.07 -6.37 1.52
N ILE A 127 -7.75 -7.51 1.59
CA ILE A 127 -8.19 -8.30 0.43
C ILE A 127 -9.61 -7.82 0.07
N GLY A 128 -9.83 -7.49 -1.20
CA GLY A 128 -10.88 -6.59 -1.71
C GLY A 128 -12.35 -7.10 -1.68
N HIS A 129 -13.27 -6.35 -2.35
CA HIS A 129 -14.58 -6.77 -2.90
C HIS A 129 -14.75 -6.47 -4.42
N ILE A 130 -14.25 -7.34 -5.31
CA ILE A 130 -14.34 -7.37 -6.77
C ILE A 130 -14.82 -8.78 -7.15
N SER A 131 -16.13 -8.98 -6.96
CA SER A 131 -16.89 -10.24 -7.09
C SER A 131 -16.50 -11.35 -6.11
N LYS A 132 -17.49 -11.92 -5.39
CA LYS A 132 -17.29 -12.95 -4.36
C LYS A 132 -16.34 -14.08 -4.82
N ASP A 133 -16.50 -14.57 -6.04
CA ASP A 133 -15.74 -15.71 -6.56
C ASP A 133 -14.25 -15.44 -6.83
N LYS A 134 -13.90 -14.25 -7.32
CA LYS A 134 -12.49 -13.93 -7.64
C LYS A 134 -11.67 -13.67 -6.37
N GLU A 135 -12.35 -13.42 -5.27
CA GLU A 135 -11.73 -13.00 -4.01
C GLU A 135 -11.61 -14.11 -3.03
N GLN A 136 -12.63 -14.97 -2.99
CA GLN A 136 -12.49 -16.24 -2.33
C GLN A 136 -11.25 -16.97 -2.89
N LYS A 137 -11.06 -16.97 -4.21
CA LYS A 137 -9.83 -17.50 -4.83
C LYS A 137 -8.53 -16.83 -4.35
N LYS A 138 -8.53 -15.51 -4.12
CA LYS A 138 -7.34 -14.78 -3.63
C LYS A 138 -7.09 -15.03 -2.15
N TYR A 139 -8.14 -15.09 -1.36
CA TYR A 139 -8.10 -15.46 0.05
C TYR A 139 -7.62 -16.90 0.22
N ASP A 140 -8.18 -17.83 -0.54
CA ASP A 140 -7.80 -19.25 -0.56
C ASP A 140 -6.36 -19.41 -1.02
N TYR A 141 -5.93 -18.69 -2.06
CA TYR A 141 -4.53 -18.63 -2.49
C TYR A 141 -3.63 -18.14 -1.35
N PHE A 142 -3.99 -17.04 -0.70
CA PHE A 142 -3.22 -16.48 0.42
C PHE A 142 -3.09 -17.49 1.57
N LEU A 143 -4.18 -18.11 1.98
CA LEU A 143 -4.17 -19.15 3.01
C LEU A 143 -3.34 -20.37 2.60
N LYS A 144 -3.43 -20.81 1.34
CA LYS A 144 -2.65 -21.93 0.81
C LYS A 144 -1.16 -21.63 0.88
N GLU A 145 -0.75 -20.42 0.50
CA GLU A 145 0.66 -20.01 0.53
C GLU A 145 1.20 -19.87 1.96
N LEU A 146 0.37 -19.41 2.92
CA LEU A 146 0.73 -19.39 4.35
C LEU A 146 0.94 -20.82 4.90
N LYS A 147 0.01 -21.74 4.60
CA LYS A 147 0.11 -23.15 4.99
C LYS A 147 1.36 -23.81 4.41
N LYS A 148 1.61 -23.62 3.11
CA LYS A 148 2.78 -24.17 2.39
C LYS A 148 4.10 -23.76 3.04
N ARG A 149 4.15 -22.57 3.63
CA ARG A 149 5.36 -22.00 4.26
C ARG A 149 5.38 -22.16 5.78
N HIS A 150 4.45 -22.93 6.35
CA HIS A 150 4.33 -23.12 7.80
C HIS A 150 4.25 -21.81 8.59
N ILE A 151 3.63 -20.78 8.01
CA ILE A 151 3.44 -19.49 8.67
C ILE A 151 2.19 -19.58 9.56
N ASN A 152 2.36 -19.33 10.85
CA ASN A 152 1.24 -19.30 11.79
C ASN A 152 0.26 -18.17 11.46
N TYR A 153 -1.03 -18.49 11.39
CA TYR A 153 -2.08 -17.51 11.16
C TYR A 153 -3.31 -17.74 12.04
N GLU A 154 -3.98 -16.65 12.40
CA GLU A 154 -5.21 -16.61 13.19
C GLU A 154 -6.32 -15.96 12.35
N ILE A 155 -7.49 -16.59 12.29
CA ILE A 155 -8.69 -16.06 11.61
C ILE A 155 -9.70 -15.64 12.67
N LYS A 156 -10.18 -14.40 12.62
CA LYS A 156 -11.25 -13.85 13.48
C LYS A 156 -12.36 -13.20 12.68
#